data_AF-Q4DLT1-F1
#
_entry.id   AF-Q4DLT1-F1
#
_cell.length_a   1.000
_cell.length_b   1.000
_cell.length_c   1.000
_cell.angle_alpha   90.00
_cell.angle_beta   90.00
_cell.angle_gamma   90.00
#
_symmetry.space_group_name_H-M   'P 1'
#
loop_
_entity.id
_entity.type
_entity.pdbx_description
1 polymer ?
#
loop_
_entity_poly.entity_id
_entity_poly.type
_entity_poly.pdbx_seq_one_letter_code
_entity_poly.pdbx_strand_id
1 'polypeptide(L)'
;MAKESSWSMSRMAGVWKRKVVQHDFYDAAGQVAAVVLMNSPSNGRWEYEEYLRLLRVRRFNNQQPESSVGRCYFLCADGAFSRLQAYIEEERKHRPELRPFSHVPFCDAVIGDMDSCKNPPHNYGTHGSVDGAGFSLSAPTEGYATVDDIPTSVLDQIHDRYTFTVAEFTRMSATMEGASLAEWDKLDAKGRDELLSLPFWLYVRCQSTTDFMKALLLLNRLREKHKEEIVPIPPHVLRTESGKRLLETGGAIIPNAGSIGLDLDPERERELCAEACKEEAVLLPTYVCMGALGGRFDHEMASISVMLSASTRAHVVLINSNNTIFACQFNGWTQLVRNARCEGVTCGLINYGTMKECETSGLQWNIAVGRGKPSESKDLVLGFGKLISACNSIRREVVTIDLRRQLLSTRSQGGSNTKQAPANERDDEVDEDHNPPTIFSIERCDGDENKFGHSC
;
A
#
# COMPACT_ATOMS: atom_id res chain seq x y z
N MET A 1 -11.93 25.51 10.86
CA MET A 1 -11.93 25.85 9.42
C MET A 1 -11.47 24.62 8.66
N ALA A 2 -12.43 23.80 8.20
CA ALA A 2 -12.13 22.70 7.29
C ALA A 2 -11.74 23.34 5.95
N LYS A 3 -10.47 23.20 5.54
CA LYS A 3 -10.15 23.35 4.14
C LYS A 3 -10.92 22.24 3.44
N GLU A 4 -11.95 22.62 2.69
CA GLU A 4 -12.56 21.77 1.68
C GLU A 4 -11.41 21.06 0.95
N SER A 5 -11.34 19.74 1.11
CA SER A 5 -10.56 18.89 0.20
C SER A 5 -11.32 18.89 -1.12
N SER A 6 -11.26 20.04 -1.81
CA SER A 6 -11.59 20.18 -3.21
C SER A 6 -10.77 19.12 -3.92
N TRP A 7 -11.46 18.19 -4.57
CA TRP A 7 -10.90 17.31 -5.59
C TRP A 7 -10.48 18.18 -6.78
N SER A 8 -9.50 19.05 -6.59
CA SER A 8 -8.83 19.78 -7.66
C SER A 8 -7.89 18.79 -8.34
N MET A 9 -8.47 17.84 -9.07
CA MET A 9 -7.74 17.09 -10.08
C MET A 9 -7.29 18.09 -11.13
N SER A 10 -6.01 18.45 -11.06
CA SER A 10 -5.39 19.33 -12.03
C SER A 10 -5.70 18.82 -13.43
N ARG A 11 -6.38 19.65 -14.22
CA ARG A 11 -6.56 19.53 -15.68
C ARG A 11 -5.19 19.49 -16.35
N MET A 12 -4.45 18.41 -16.22
CA MET A 12 -3.28 18.16 -17.04
C MET A 12 -3.76 17.52 -18.33
N ALA A 13 -3.80 18.33 -19.38
CA ALA A 13 -3.93 17.88 -20.74
C ALA A 13 -2.88 16.78 -21.04
N GLY A 14 -3.33 15.52 -20.96
CA GLY A 14 -3.09 14.50 -21.99
C GLY A 14 -1.79 13.68 -21.96
N VAL A 15 -1.20 13.37 -20.80
CA VAL A 15 -0.23 12.24 -20.73
C VAL A 15 -0.83 11.13 -19.91
N TRP A 16 -1.30 10.09 -20.60
CA TRP A 16 -1.74 8.84 -20.00
C TRP A 16 -0.56 8.19 -19.28
N LYS A 17 -0.80 7.68 -18.07
CA LYS A 17 0.23 6.96 -17.31
C LYS A 17 -0.13 5.51 -17.16
N ARG A 18 0.89 4.67 -17.03
CA ARG A 18 0.74 3.26 -16.71
C ARG A 18 1.27 2.96 -15.32
N LYS A 19 0.47 2.35 -14.46
CA LYS A 19 0.91 1.74 -13.22
C LYS A 19 1.22 0.27 -13.46
N VAL A 20 2.45 -0.16 -13.16
CA VAL A 20 2.82 -1.57 -13.19
C VAL A 20 2.86 -2.08 -11.75
N VAL A 21 2.08 -3.13 -11.49
CA VAL A 21 1.94 -3.75 -10.18
C VAL A 21 2.57 -5.13 -10.24
N GLN A 22 3.56 -5.34 -9.37
CA GLN A 22 4.09 -6.66 -9.06
C GLN A 22 4.37 -6.65 -7.56
N HIS A 23 3.68 -7.50 -6.81
CA HIS A 23 3.84 -7.55 -5.37
C HIS A 23 5.08 -8.39 -5.00
N ASP A 24 6.26 -7.83 -5.26
CA ASP A 24 7.56 -8.44 -4.90
C ASP A 24 7.81 -8.44 -3.38
N PHE A 25 6.93 -7.79 -2.62
CA PHE A 25 6.95 -7.77 -1.16
C PHE A 25 6.70 -9.11 -0.51
N TYR A 26 6.16 -10.09 -1.24
CA TYR A 26 6.12 -11.47 -0.78
C TYR A 26 7.49 -12.15 -0.77
N ASP A 27 8.40 -11.72 -1.64
CA ASP A 27 9.73 -12.29 -1.80
C ASP A 27 10.78 -11.39 -1.14
N ALA A 28 11.47 -10.56 -1.94
CA ALA A 28 12.58 -9.73 -1.48
C ALA A 28 12.15 -8.40 -0.83
N ALA A 29 10.90 -7.97 -1.03
CA ALA A 29 10.37 -6.70 -0.52
C ALA A 29 11.21 -5.46 -0.86
N GLY A 30 12.00 -5.52 -1.93
CA GLY A 30 12.87 -4.42 -2.36
C GLY A 30 12.09 -3.14 -2.67
N GLN A 31 10.85 -3.25 -3.15
CA GLN A 31 10.01 -2.09 -3.46
C GLN A 31 9.29 -1.47 -2.27
N VAL A 32 9.27 -2.15 -1.11
CA VAL A 32 8.54 -1.67 0.07
C VAL A 32 9.26 -0.48 0.67
N ALA A 33 8.60 0.67 0.61
CA ALA A 33 9.06 1.94 1.16
C ALA A 33 8.47 2.23 2.55
N ALA A 34 7.33 1.60 2.87
CA ALA A 34 6.79 1.63 4.22
C ALA A 34 5.90 0.43 4.53
N VAL A 35 5.81 0.09 5.80
CA VAL A 35 4.88 -0.88 6.37
C VAL A 35 4.07 -0.18 7.46
N VAL A 36 2.74 -0.28 7.39
CA VAL A 36 1.82 0.31 8.37
C VAL A 36 0.99 -0.80 9.00
N LEU A 37 1.03 -0.91 10.32
CA LEU A 37 0.14 -1.79 11.09
C LEU A 37 -0.98 -0.99 11.73
N MET A 38 -2.22 -1.27 11.32
CA MET A 38 -3.43 -0.63 11.83
C MET A 38 -3.96 -1.32 13.07
N ASN A 39 -4.62 -0.56 13.95
CA ASN A 39 -5.26 -1.11 15.16
C ASN A 39 -6.59 -1.78 14.81
N SER A 40 -6.56 -3.07 14.46
CA SER A 40 -7.77 -3.84 14.16
C SER A 40 -7.95 -5.02 15.11
N PRO A 41 -9.18 -5.28 15.61
CA PRO A 41 -9.50 -6.51 16.34
C PRO A 41 -9.36 -7.77 15.48
N SER A 42 -9.34 -7.65 14.15
CA SER A 42 -9.12 -8.78 13.25
C SER A 42 -7.66 -9.18 13.09
N ASN A 43 -6.70 -8.37 13.57
CA ASN A 43 -5.28 -8.71 13.50
C ASN A 43 -5.04 -9.98 14.31
N GLY A 44 -4.68 -11.05 13.61
CA GLY A 44 -4.29 -12.32 14.18
C GLY A 44 -2.82 -12.61 13.96
N ARG A 45 -2.47 -13.88 14.12
CA ARG A 45 -1.11 -14.38 13.92
C ARG A 45 -0.55 -13.99 12.54
N TRP A 46 -1.37 -14.08 11.50
CA TRP A 46 -0.93 -13.81 10.12
C TRP A 46 -0.43 -12.38 9.94
N GLU A 47 -1.19 -11.37 10.39
CA GLU A 47 -0.80 -9.96 10.24
C GLU A 47 0.50 -9.65 10.99
N TYR A 48 0.67 -10.20 12.20
CA TYR A 48 1.88 -9.98 12.98
C TYR A 48 3.09 -10.73 12.39
N GLU A 49 2.92 -11.97 11.92
CA GLU A 49 3.99 -12.70 11.24
C GLU A 49 4.40 -12.03 9.93
N GLU A 50 3.44 -11.53 9.15
CA GLU A 50 3.75 -10.82 7.91
C GLU A 50 4.46 -9.49 8.19
N TYR A 51 4.05 -8.76 9.23
CA TYR A 51 4.76 -7.57 9.70
C TYR A 51 6.20 -7.89 10.12
N LEU A 52 6.39 -8.94 10.93
CA LEU A 52 7.71 -9.37 11.38
C LEU A 52 8.56 -9.89 10.22
N ARG A 53 7.97 -10.60 9.25
CA ARG A 53 8.67 -11.05 8.04
C ARG A 53 9.19 -9.87 7.24
N LEU A 54 8.36 -8.86 6.97
CA LEU A 54 8.78 -7.63 6.29
C LEU A 54 9.86 -6.90 7.10
N LEU A 55 9.72 -6.82 8.43
CA LEU A 55 10.73 -6.23 9.30
C LEU A 55 12.07 -6.96 9.16
N ARG A 56 12.07 -8.30 9.17
CA ARG A 56 13.28 -9.12 8.97
C ARG A 56 13.89 -8.92 7.59
N VAL A 57 13.10 -9.03 6.53
CA VAL A 57 13.60 -8.90 5.16
C VAL A 57 14.19 -7.51 4.91
N ARG A 58 13.58 -6.45 5.46
CA ARG A 58 14.01 -5.06 5.22
C ARG A 58 15.10 -4.58 6.17
N ARG A 59 15.22 -5.15 7.38
CA ARG A 59 16.22 -4.73 8.38
C ARG A 59 17.38 -5.71 8.55
N PHE A 60 17.13 -7.02 8.57
CA PHE A 60 18.16 -8.04 8.84
C PHE A 60 18.87 -8.48 7.56
N ASN A 61 18.11 -8.90 6.55
CA ASN A 61 18.69 -9.59 5.38
C ASN A 61 19.29 -8.62 4.35
N ASN A 62 19.31 -7.32 4.65
CA ASN A 62 19.91 -6.33 3.77
C ASN A 62 21.45 -6.40 3.92
N GLN A 63 22.03 -7.47 3.36
CA GLN A 63 23.46 -7.81 3.43
C GLN A 63 24.39 -6.81 2.74
N GLN A 64 23.86 -5.72 2.16
CA GLN A 64 24.67 -4.66 1.57
C GLN A 64 24.10 -3.28 1.90
N PRO A 65 24.66 -2.60 2.93
CA PRO A 65 24.41 -1.18 3.20
C PRO A 65 24.68 -0.28 1.98
N GLU A 66 25.54 -0.73 1.06
CA GLU A 66 25.95 0.00 -0.13
C GLU A 66 25.07 -0.24 -1.36
N SER A 67 24.17 -1.24 -1.32
CA SER A 67 23.17 -1.39 -2.36
C SER A 67 22.08 -0.36 -2.12
N SER A 68 21.69 0.38 -3.17
CA SER A 68 20.65 1.43 -3.15
C SER A 68 19.24 0.87 -2.95
N VAL A 69 19.09 -0.07 -2.00
CA VAL A 69 17.81 -0.61 -1.59
C VAL A 69 17.11 0.51 -0.82
N GLY A 70 16.04 1.03 -1.42
CA GLY A 70 15.28 2.16 -0.90
C GLY A 70 14.90 1.95 0.55
N ARG A 71 14.76 3.04 1.30
CA ARG A 71 14.48 2.97 2.74
C ARG A 71 13.06 2.47 2.99
N CYS A 72 12.85 1.79 4.12
CA CYS A 72 11.55 1.24 4.52
C CYS A 72 11.20 1.65 5.95
N TYR A 73 10.22 2.54 6.10
CA TYR A 73 9.70 2.92 7.41
C TYR A 73 8.68 1.90 7.92
N PHE A 74 8.67 1.67 9.23
CA PHE A 74 7.71 0.83 9.92
C PHE A 74 6.90 1.71 10.86
N LEU A 75 5.58 1.74 10.71
CA LEU A 75 4.69 2.56 11.51
C LEU A 75 3.60 1.70 12.16
N CYS A 76 3.25 2.03 13.40
CA CYS A 76 2.04 1.53 14.05
C CYS A 76 1.02 2.66 14.19
N ALA A 77 -0.25 2.38 13.87
CA ALA A 77 -1.33 3.31 14.13
C ALA A 77 -1.89 3.07 15.54
N ASP A 78 -1.71 4.06 16.42
CA ASP A 78 -2.26 4.09 17.78
C ASP A 78 -2.06 2.75 18.54
N GLY A 79 -3.15 2.12 19.03
CA GLY A 79 -3.12 0.90 19.83
C GLY A 79 -2.55 -0.34 19.13
N ALA A 80 -2.24 -0.27 17.83
CA ALA A 80 -1.59 -1.35 17.10
C ALA A 80 -0.24 -1.73 17.72
N PHE A 81 0.52 -0.75 18.21
CA PHE A 81 1.82 -1.01 18.82
C PHE A 81 1.71 -1.88 20.07
N SER A 82 0.78 -1.56 20.98
CA SER A 82 0.58 -2.35 22.20
C SER A 82 0.17 -3.80 21.90
N ARG A 83 -0.60 -4.03 20.84
CA ARG A 83 -0.99 -5.39 20.42
C ARG A 83 0.18 -6.16 19.80
N LEU A 84 0.95 -5.51 18.93
CA LEU A 84 2.16 -6.07 18.34
C LEU A 84 3.17 -6.45 19.43
N GLN A 85 3.39 -5.56 20.40
CA GLN A 85 4.29 -5.80 21.52
C GLN A 85 3.84 -7.02 22.34
N ALA A 86 2.57 -7.09 22.71
CA ALA A 86 2.02 -8.23 23.46
C ALA A 86 2.20 -9.55 22.71
N TYR A 87 1.93 -9.55 21.39
CA TYR A 87 2.14 -10.72 20.53
C TYR A 87 3.60 -11.18 20.54
N ILE A 88 4.55 -10.25 20.37
CA ILE A 88 5.98 -10.59 20.34
C ILE A 88 6.45 -11.08 21.71
N GLU A 89 6.03 -10.47 22.81
CA GLU A 89 6.38 -10.91 24.16
C GLU A 89 5.87 -12.32 24.46
N GLU A 90 4.70 -12.69 23.93
CA GLU A 90 4.17 -14.04 24.00
C GLU A 90 4.98 -15.02 23.15
N GLU A 91 5.19 -14.72 21.87
CA GLU A 91 5.90 -15.59 20.93
C GLU A 91 7.37 -15.80 21.31
N ARG A 92 8.04 -14.80 21.90
CA ARG A 92 9.43 -14.90 22.38
C ARG A 92 9.66 -16.03 23.39
N LYS A 93 8.61 -16.47 24.09
CA LYS A 93 8.69 -17.63 25.01
C LYS A 93 8.96 -18.93 24.28
N HIS A 94 8.60 -19.01 23.00
CA HIS A 94 8.66 -20.22 22.18
C HIS A 94 9.60 -20.08 20.98
N ARG A 95 9.96 -18.85 20.61
CA ARG A 95 10.73 -18.52 19.39
C ARG A 95 11.97 -17.70 19.72
N PRO A 96 13.11 -18.35 19.98
CA PRO A 96 14.36 -17.67 20.28
C PRO A 96 14.83 -16.71 19.18
N GLU A 97 14.43 -16.93 17.93
CA GLU A 97 14.73 -16.04 16.81
C GLU A 97 14.10 -14.65 16.93
N LEU A 98 13.12 -14.46 17.84
CA LEU A 98 12.54 -13.16 18.17
C LEU A 98 13.31 -12.39 19.25
N ARG A 99 14.33 -12.99 19.87
CA ARG A 99 15.15 -12.33 20.88
C ARG A 99 15.87 -11.06 20.42
N PRO A 100 16.38 -10.91 19.17
CA PRO A 100 17.00 -9.65 18.77
C PRO A 100 16.11 -8.44 19.00
N PHE A 101 14.80 -8.62 18.86
CA PHE A 101 13.85 -7.52 18.94
C PHE A 101 13.62 -6.98 20.37
N SER A 102 14.29 -7.49 21.41
CA SER A 102 14.38 -6.73 22.68
C SER A 102 15.25 -5.48 22.60
N HIS A 103 16.12 -5.38 21.61
CA HIS A 103 17.17 -4.36 21.55
C HIS A 103 16.87 -3.21 20.58
N VAL A 104 15.82 -3.37 19.79
CA VAL A 104 15.58 -2.57 18.59
C VAL A 104 14.08 -2.36 18.45
N PRO A 105 13.64 -1.14 18.13
CA PRO A 105 12.22 -0.84 18.09
C PRO A 105 11.55 -1.60 16.93
N PHE A 106 10.35 -2.11 17.17
CA PHE A 106 9.55 -2.83 16.16
C PHE A 106 8.99 -1.91 15.06
N CYS A 107 8.98 -0.60 15.32
CA CYS A 107 8.54 0.45 14.39
C CYS A 107 9.37 1.71 14.62
N ASP A 108 9.44 2.58 13.61
CA ASP A 108 10.12 3.87 13.70
C ASP A 108 9.26 4.89 14.46
N ALA A 109 7.94 4.83 14.28
CA ALA A 109 6.99 5.68 15.00
C ALA A 109 5.63 5.02 15.21
N VAL A 110 4.98 5.43 16.29
CA VAL A 110 3.56 5.20 16.58
C VAL A 110 2.82 6.52 16.42
N ILE A 111 1.76 6.54 15.62
CA ILE A 111 1.01 7.77 15.32
C ILE A 111 -0.49 7.57 15.49
N GLY A 112 -1.17 8.56 16.06
CA GLY A 112 -2.60 8.52 16.34
C GLY A 112 -3.00 9.54 17.39
N ASP A 113 -4.25 9.54 17.80
CA ASP A 113 -4.73 10.31 18.95
C ASP A 113 -4.55 9.60 20.30
N MET A 114 -3.93 8.42 20.30
CA MET A 114 -3.51 7.66 21.49
C MET A 114 -4.67 7.17 22.37
N ASP A 115 -5.90 7.12 21.85
CA ASP A 115 -7.10 6.76 22.61
C ASP A 115 -7.22 5.24 22.85
N SER A 116 -6.58 4.42 22.00
CA SER A 116 -6.60 2.96 22.11
C SER A 116 -5.34 2.38 22.78
N CYS A 117 -4.40 3.24 23.16
CA CYS A 117 -3.21 2.85 23.91
C CYS A 117 -3.59 2.58 25.38
N LYS A 118 -3.48 1.32 25.84
CA LYS A 118 -3.85 0.97 27.23
C LYS A 118 -2.88 1.52 28.27
N ASN A 119 -1.59 1.58 27.93
CA ASN A 119 -0.52 2.08 28.77
C ASN A 119 0.44 2.88 27.88
N PRO A 120 0.05 4.08 27.41
CA PRO A 120 0.99 4.97 26.77
C PRO A 120 2.19 5.16 27.74
N PRO A 121 3.46 5.00 27.29
CA PRO A 121 4.61 5.22 28.17
C PRO A 121 4.45 6.53 28.94
N HIS A 122 4.56 6.49 30.27
CA HIS A 122 4.18 7.58 31.19
C HIS A 122 4.84 8.97 30.94
N ASN A 123 5.69 9.09 29.92
CA ASN A 123 6.44 10.29 29.53
C ASN A 123 5.84 11.04 28.32
N TYR A 124 4.55 10.91 28.03
CA TYR A 124 3.86 11.85 27.12
C TYR A 124 3.78 13.24 27.79
N GLY A 125 4.83 14.04 27.62
CA GLY A 125 4.76 15.49 27.86
C GLY A 125 4.73 15.96 29.32
N THR A 126 5.09 15.14 30.30
CA THR A 126 5.29 15.61 31.69
C THR A 126 6.72 16.11 31.90
N HIS A 127 6.84 17.43 32.02
CA HIS A 127 8.04 18.16 32.45
C HIS A 127 8.64 17.62 33.75
N GLY A 128 9.97 17.67 33.86
CA GLY A 128 10.63 18.04 35.12
C GLY A 128 11.46 16.96 35.80
N SER A 129 12.63 16.64 35.24
CA SER A 129 13.79 16.33 36.08
C SER A 129 15.05 16.88 35.42
N VAL A 130 15.66 17.83 36.12
CA VAL A 130 17.02 18.29 35.89
C VAL A 130 17.92 17.09 36.18
N ASP A 131 18.56 16.55 35.13
CA ASP A 131 19.79 15.76 35.15
C ASP A 131 19.73 14.60 34.13
N GLY A 132 20.51 14.74 33.06
CA GLY A 132 21.08 13.59 32.35
C GLY A 132 20.33 13.08 31.12
N ALA A 133 20.59 13.72 29.98
CA ALA A 133 20.65 13.14 28.63
C ALA A 133 19.36 12.50 28.02
N GLY A 134 18.81 13.17 26.99
CA GLY A 134 18.62 12.46 25.72
C GLY A 134 17.30 12.56 24.96
N PHE A 135 16.23 13.21 25.44
CA PHE A 135 15.03 13.44 24.60
C PHE A 135 14.65 14.91 24.47
N SER A 136 14.57 15.35 23.21
CA SER A 136 14.32 16.73 22.81
C SER A 136 12.82 17.06 22.83
N LEU A 137 12.35 17.56 23.97
CA LEU A 137 11.65 18.86 24.20
C LEU A 137 10.62 19.43 23.19
N SER A 138 10.13 18.71 22.18
CA SER A 138 9.37 19.33 21.08
C SER A 138 7.93 18.85 20.87
N ALA A 139 7.49 17.75 21.49
CA ALA A 139 6.08 17.40 21.45
C ALA A 139 5.28 18.31 22.41
N PRO A 140 4.23 19.01 21.95
CA PRO A 140 3.35 19.72 22.86
C PRO A 140 2.79 18.74 23.89
N THR A 141 2.62 19.15 25.14
CA THR A 141 1.93 18.33 26.17
C THR A 141 0.54 17.89 25.71
N GLU A 142 -0.10 18.71 24.86
CA GLU A 142 -1.39 18.40 24.25
C GLU A 142 -1.30 17.65 22.91
N GLY A 143 -0.12 17.31 22.41
CA GLY A 143 0.07 16.77 21.07
C GLY A 143 -0.11 17.78 19.94
N TYR A 144 0.25 17.35 18.73
CA TYR A 144 0.15 18.14 17.50
C TYR A 144 -1.31 18.24 17.07
N ALA A 145 -1.73 19.41 16.58
CA ALA A 145 -3.12 19.61 16.14
C ALA A 145 -3.42 18.77 14.88
N THR A 146 -2.50 18.74 13.92
CA THR A 146 -2.53 17.92 12.70
C THR A 146 -1.16 17.29 12.43
N VAL A 147 -1.09 16.41 11.44
CA VAL A 147 0.21 15.86 11.00
C VAL A 147 1.11 16.95 10.45
N ASP A 148 0.58 18.00 9.83
CA ASP A 148 1.38 19.10 9.25
C ASP A 148 2.09 19.92 10.34
N ASP A 149 1.54 19.94 11.55
CA ASP A 149 2.12 20.66 12.69
C ASP A 149 3.33 19.94 13.33
N ILE A 150 3.62 18.69 12.93
CA ILE A 150 4.82 17.98 13.41
C ILE A 150 6.07 18.72 12.87
N PRO A 151 6.99 19.21 13.72
CA PRO A 151 8.16 19.94 13.28
C PRO A 151 9.07 19.10 12.39
N THR A 152 9.75 19.76 11.44
CA THR A 152 10.73 19.08 10.58
C THR A 152 11.86 18.41 11.38
N SER A 153 12.26 19.00 12.51
CA SER A 153 13.24 18.39 13.43
C SER A 153 12.79 17.06 14.02
N VAL A 154 11.49 16.81 14.12
CA VAL A 154 10.94 15.52 14.55
C VAL A 154 10.98 14.52 13.39
N LEU A 155 10.74 14.96 12.15
CA LEU A 155 10.92 14.12 10.97
C LEU A 155 12.38 13.67 10.82
N ASP A 156 13.33 14.59 11.02
CA ASP A 156 14.76 14.29 11.01
C ASP A 156 15.11 13.27 12.11
N GLN A 157 14.58 13.43 13.33
CA GLN A 157 14.77 12.46 14.41
C GLN A 157 14.22 11.06 14.10
N ILE A 158 13.02 10.96 13.50
CA ILE A 158 12.46 9.67 13.05
C ILE A 158 13.38 9.03 12.00
N HIS A 159 13.89 9.86 11.10
CA HIS A 159 14.81 9.41 10.06
C HIS A 159 16.16 8.92 10.64
N ASP A 160 16.74 9.65 11.58
CA ASP A 160 17.97 9.28 12.28
C ASP A 160 17.80 7.96 13.05
N ARG A 161 16.65 7.78 13.72
CA ARG A 161 16.31 6.54 14.40
C ARG A 161 16.19 5.38 13.44
N TYR A 162 15.51 5.56 12.31
CA TYR A 162 15.47 4.55 11.26
C TYR A 162 16.89 4.10 10.89
N THR A 163 17.77 5.06 10.59
CA THR A 163 19.15 4.80 10.15
C THR A 163 19.95 4.09 11.25
N PHE A 164 19.82 4.54 12.50
CA PHE A 164 20.42 3.91 13.66
C PHE A 164 19.94 2.47 13.84
N THR A 165 18.63 2.24 13.81
CA THR A 165 18.04 0.91 13.98
C THR A 165 18.50 -0.05 12.89
N VAL A 166 18.60 0.38 11.61
CA VAL A 166 19.19 -0.46 10.55
C VAL A 166 20.63 -0.83 10.88
N ALA A 167 21.47 0.15 11.26
CA ALA A 167 22.87 -0.09 11.59
C ALA A 167 23.04 -1.05 12.78
N GLU A 168 22.22 -0.90 13.82
CA GLU A 168 22.21 -1.80 14.98
C GLU A 168 21.77 -3.21 14.59
N PHE A 169 20.74 -3.36 13.76
CA PHE A 169 20.32 -4.67 13.23
C PHE A 169 21.45 -5.33 12.44
N THR A 170 22.15 -4.61 11.56
CA THR A 170 23.29 -5.15 10.81
C THR A 170 24.42 -5.60 11.75
N ARG A 171 24.75 -4.78 12.77
CA ARG A 171 25.75 -5.12 13.78
C ARG A 171 25.36 -6.37 14.58
N MET A 172 24.09 -6.45 14.99
CA MET A 172 23.56 -7.62 15.70
C MET A 172 23.58 -8.87 14.82
N SER A 173 23.12 -8.78 13.56
CA SER A 173 23.12 -9.91 12.63
C SER A 173 24.53 -10.49 12.43
N ALA A 174 25.53 -9.63 12.26
CA ALA A 174 26.93 -10.05 12.15
C ALA A 174 27.45 -10.72 13.44
N THR A 175 26.93 -10.33 14.61
CA THR A 175 27.25 -10.96 15.89
C THR A 175 26.50 -12.29 16.07
N MET A 176 25.31 -12.41 15.50
CA MET A 176 24.43 -13.57 15.61
C MET A 176 24.85 -14.74 14.72
N GLU A 177 25.49 -14.47 13.59
CA GLU A 177 26.06 -15.51 12.70
C GLU A 177 27.14 -16.33 13.44
N GLY A 178 26.71 -17.42 14.07
CA GLY A 178 27.57 -18.36 14.82
C GLY A 178 27.44 -18.32 16.35
N ALA A 179 26.64 -17.41 16.92
CA ALA A 179 26.47 -17.28 18.36
C ALA A 179 25.51 -18.34 18.95
N SER A 180 25.95 -19.01 20.02
CA SER A 180 25.16 -19.91 20.85
C SER A 180 24.10 -19.15 21.67
N LEU A 181 22.95 -19.77 21.95
CA LEU A 181 21.87 -19.20 22.79
C LEU A 181 22.35 -18.57 24.11
N ALA A 182 23.43 -19.09 24.72
CA ALA A 182 24.01 -18.53 25.94
C ALA A 182 24.76 -17.20 25.70
N GLU A 183 25.31 -16.98 24.51
CA GLU A 183 25.92 -15.71 24.11
C GLU A 183 24.86 -14.63 23.88
N TRP A 184 23.68 -15.03 23.42
CA TRP A 184 22.52 -14.14 23.33
C TRP A 184 22.07 -13.61 24.69
N ASP A 185 21.96 -14.47 25.69
CA ASP A 185 21.56 -14.06 27.04
C ASP A 185 22.59 -13.06 27.66
N LYS A 186 23.87 -13.19 27.28
CA LYS A 186 24.93 -12.25 27.69
C LYS A 186 24.83 -10.90 27.01
N LEU A 187 24.37 -10.85 25.75
CA LEU A 187 24.11 -9.60 25.03
C LEU A 187 22.92 -8.86 25.65
N ASP A 188 21.88 -9.59 26.05
CA ASP A 188 20.67 -9.00 26.67
C ASP A 188 20.98 -8.27 27.99
N ALA A 189 22.00 -8.71 28.72
CA ALA A 189 22.41 -8.13 29.99
C ALA A 189 23.27 -6.85 29.86
N LYS A 190 23.92 -6.59 28.72
CA LYS A 190 24.90 -5.49 28.57
C LYS A 190 24.40 -4.28 27.78
N GLY A 191 23.30 -4.38 27.06
CA GLY A 191 22.90 -3.42 26.02
C GLY A 191 21.55 -2.71 26.21
N ARG A 192 20.95 -2.74 27.40
CA ARG A 192 19.66 -2.04 27.64
C ARG A 192 19.89 -0.54 27.81
N ASP A 193 20.11 0.16 26.71
CA ASP A 193 19.66 1.55 26.66
C ASP A 193 18.15 1.51 26.35
N GLU A 194 17.34 1.48 27.41
CA GLU A 194 15.87 1.38 27.32
C GLU A 194 15.24 2.47 26.45
N LEU A 195 15.95 3.57 26.21
CA LEU A 195 15.49 4.70 25.41
C LEU A 195 15.66 4.47 23.89
N LEU A 196 16.56 3.57 23.49
CA LEU A 196 16.80 3.25 22.09
C LEU A 196 15.84 2.17 21.55
N SER A 197 15.21 1.40 22.43
CA SER A 197 14.27 0.33 22.04
C SER A 197 12.83 0.81 21.82
N LEU A 198 12.48 2.04 22.22
CA LEU A 198 11.13 2.58 22.05
C LEU A 198 10.96 3.37 20.75
N PRO A 199 9.81 3.25 20.06
CA PRO A 199 9.50 4.06 18.88
C PRO A 199 9.22 5.53 19.24
N PHE A 200 9.23 6.42 18.24
CA PHE A 200 8.72 7.77 18.44
C PHE A 200 7.19 7.77 18.56
N TRP A 201 6.67 8.33 19.63
CA TRP A 201 5.22 8.47 19.81
C TRP A 201 4.76 9.86 19.34
N LEU A 202 3.91 9.87 18.32
CA LEU A 202 3.41 11.08 17.67
C LEU A 202 1.93 11.25 18.00
N TYR A 203 1.65 11.96 19.09
CA TYR A 203 0.29 12.29 19.49
C TYR A 203 -0.27 13.38 18.57
N VAL A 204 -1.25 13.02 17.74
CA VAL A 204 -1.94 13.90 16.79
C VAL A 204 -3.43 13.93 17.12
N ARG A 205 -3.89 15.08 17.63
CA ARG A 205 -5.27 15.27 18.13
C ARG A 205 -6.35 15.32 17.07
N CYS A 206 -5.98 15.52 15.80
CA CYS A 206 -6.93 15.73 14.70
C CYS A 206 -7.99 14.63 14.66
N GLN A 207 -9.25 15.01 14.92
CA GLN A 207 -10.43 14.15 14.84
C GLN A 207 -11.07 14.14 13.43
N SER A 208 -10.55 14.97 12.51
CA SER A 208 -11.01 15.03 11.11
C SER A 208 -10.24 14.09 10.18
N THR A 209 -9.26 13.35 10.70
CA THR A 209 -8.45 12.38 9.95
C THR A 209 -8.37 11.08 10.74
N THR A 210 -8.51 9.94 10.06
CA THR A 210 -8.28 8.62 10.69
C THR A 210 -6.79 8.41 10.97
N ASP A 211 -6.44 7.50 11.88
CA ASP A 211 -5.02 7.20 12.16
C ASP A 211 -4.29 6.64 10.94
N PHE A 212 -5.01 5.95 10.05
CA PHE A 212 -4.43 5.49 8.80
C PHE A 212 -4.03 6.68 7.91
N MET A 213 -4.91 7.68 7.80
CA MET A 213 -4.61 8.91 7.07
C MET A 213 -3.44 9.65 7.73
N LYS A 214 -3.40 9.72 9.07
CA LYS A 214 -2.28 10.33 9.80
C LYS A 214 -0.95 9.64 9.45
N ALA A 215 -0.92 8.31 9.43
CA ALA A 215 0.25 7.53 9.04
C ALA A 215 0.70 7.80 7.59
N LEU A 216 -0.22 7.82 6.62
CA LEU A 216 0.14 8.11 5.23
C LEU A 216 0.59 9.56 5.00
N LEU A 217 0.02 10.52 5.73
CA LEU A 217 0.47 11.91 5.70
C LEU A 217 1.89 12.03 6.26
N LEU A 218 2.20 11.34 7.36
CA LEU A 218 3.54 11.31 7.94
C LEU A 218 4.55 10.72 6.94
N LEU A 219 4.24 9.59 6.31
CA LEU A 219 5.09 8.97 5.29
C LEU A 219 5.34 9.90 4.11
N ASN A 220 4.32 10.64 3.67
CA ASN A 220 4.48 11.62 2.61
C ASN A 220 5.43 12.75 3.02
N ARG A 221 5.32 13.27 4.25
CA ARG A 221 6.20 14.31 4.77
C ARG A 221 7.65 13.82 4.93
N LEU A 222 7.85 12.61 5.46
CA LEU A 222 9.18 11.97 5.55
C LEU A 222 9.81 11.82 4.17
N ARG A 223 9.04 11.35 3.18
CA ARG A 223 9.51 11.20 1.81
C ARG A 223 9.86 12.52 1.15
N GLU A 224 9.02 13.55 1.29
CA GLU A 224 9.29 14.87 0.70
C GLU A 224 10.55 15.50 1.30
N LYS A 225 10.75 15.30 2.61
CA LYS A 225 11.91 15.79 3.36
C LYS A 225 13.22 15.06 2.97
N HIS A 226 13.18 13.73 2.86
CA HIS A 226 14.35 12.88 2.55
C HIS A 226 14.29 12.30 1.13
N LYS A 227 13.80 13.09 0.17
CA LYS A 227 13.50 12.66 -1.22
C LYS A 227 14.70 12.10 -1.98
N GLU A 228 15.91 12.55 -1.64
CA GLU A 228 17.15 12.11 -2.29
C GLU A 228 17.51 10.67 -1.89
N GLU A 229 16.96 10.21 -0.77
CA GLU A 229 17.34 8.95 -0.15
C GLU A 229 16.17 7.93 -0.17
N ILE A 230 14.95 8.39 -0.48
CA ILE A 230 13.74 7.57 -0.59
C ILE A 230 13.28 7.58 -2.05
N VAL A 231 14.01 6.84 -2.89
CA VAL A 231 13.71 6.69 -4.32
C VAL A 231 12.81 5.46 -4.54
N PRO A 232 11.67 5.59 -5.25
CA PRO A 232 10.84 4.45 -5.60
C PRO A 232 11.60 3.42 -6.44
N ILE A 233 11.57 2.16 -6.03
CA ILE A 233 12.19 1.06 -6.77
C ILE A 233 11.18 0.49 -7.79
N PRO A 234 11.55 0.41 -9.09
CA PRO A 234 10.68 -0.19 -10.09
C PRO A 234 10.40 -1.68 -9.82
N PRO A 235 9.19 -2.16 -10.18
CA PRO A 235 8.87 -3.59 -10.23
C PRO A 235 9.95 -4.40 -10.93
N HIS A 236 10.25 -5.61 -10.43
CA HIS A 236 11.25 -6.48 -11.05
C HIS A 236 10.95 -6.73 -12.54
N VAL A 237 9.66 -6.87 -12.88
CA VAL A 237 9.19 -7.01 -14.26
C VAL A 237 9.60 -5.85 -15.18
N LEU A 238 9.73 -4.62 -14.66
CA LEU A 238 10.20 -3.47 -15.43
C LEU A 238 11.73 -3.41 -15.58
N ARG A 239 12.46 -4.11 -14.71
CA ARG A 239 13.94 -4.10 -14.66
C ARG A 239 14.59 -5.12 -15.59
N THR A 240 13.82 -6.05 -16.15
CA THR A 240 14.33 -7.17 -16.96
C THR A 240 13.68 -7.20 -18.33
N GLU A 241 14.42 -7.67 -19.34
CA GLU A 241 13.90 -7.77 -20.71
C GLU A 241 12.80 -8.85 -20.81
N SER A 242 12.95 -9.96 -20.11
CA SER A 242 11.91 -11.00 -20.01
C SER A 242 10.65 -10.46 -19.36
N GLY A 243 10.77 -9.63 -18.32
CA GLY A 243 9.63 -8.97 -17.68
C GLY A 243 8.93 -7.96 -18.60
N LYS A 244 9.68 -7.15 -19.34
CA LYS A 244 9.09 -6.24 -20.34
C LYS A 244 8.33 -6.99 -21.42
N ARG A 245 8.90 -8.09 -21.93
CA ARG A 245 8.22 -8.98 -22.89
C ARG A 245 6.97 -9.62 -22.28
N LEU A 246 7.01 -10.01 -21.01
CA LEU A 246 5.83 -10.52 -20.30
C LEU A 246 4.70 -9.48 -20.29
N LEU A 247 5.00 -8.23 -19.95
CA LEU A 247 4.02 -7.13 -19.95
C LEU A 247 3.46 -6.81 -21.34
N GLU A 248 4.30 -6.86 -22.38
CA GLU A 248 3.89 -6.58 -23.77
C GLU A 248 3.00 -7.69 -24.35
N THR A 249 3.27 -8.94 -23.98
CA THR A 249 2.55 -10.11 -24.53
C THR A 249 1.37 -10.57 -23.68
N GLY A 250 1.23 -10.06 -22.45
CA GLY A 250 0.25 -10.51 -21.47
C GLY A 250 0.57 -11.86 -20.80
N GLY A 251 1.68 -12.51 -21.21
CA GLY A 251 2.08 -13.82 -20.74
C GLY A 251 1.20 -14.99 -21.18
N ALA A 252 1.49 -16.15 -20.62
CA ALA A 252 0.77 -17.39 -20.88
C ALA A 252 -0.62 -17.39 -20.22
N ILE A 253 -1.50 -18.24 -20.74
CA ILE A 253 -2.74 -18.59 -20.05
C ILE A 253 -2.38 -19.47 -18.85
N ILE A 254 -2.91 -19.15 -17.68
CA ILE A 254 -2.70 -19.90 -16.45
C ILE A 254 -3.29 -21.31 -16.63
N PRO A 255 -2.59 -22.38 -16.21
CA PRO A 255 -3.13 -23.73 -16.23
C PRO A 255 -4.48 -23.80 -15.51
N ASN A 256 -5.45 -24.49 -16.11
CA ASN A 256 -6.84 -24.62 -15.61
C ASN A 256 -7.69 -23.35 -15.66
N ALA A 257 -7.23 -22.25 -16.27
CA ALA A 257 -8.13 -21.16 -16.59
C ALA A 257 -9.26 -21.67 -17.50
N GLY A 258 -10.50 -21.27 -17.20
CA GLY A 258 -11.66 -21.73 -17.95
C GLY A 258 -11.58 -21.34 -19.43
N SER A 259 -12.19 -22.14 -20.30
CA SER A 259 -12.39 -21.75 -21.70
C SER A 259 -13.62 -20.88 -21.92
N ILE A 260 -14.54 -20.81 -20.94
CA ILE A 260 -15.80 -20.07 -21.00
C ILE A 260 -15.64 -18.73 -20.27
N GLY A 261 -15.91 -17.62 -20.94
CA GLY A 261 -15.74 -16.29 -20.40
C GLY A 261 -16.30 -15.22 -21.33
N LEU A 262 -15.93 -13.97 -21.09
CA LEU A 262 -16.41 -12.81 -21.84
C LEU A 262 -15.24 -12.13 -22.54
N ASP A 263 -15.40 -11.77 -23.81
CA ASP A 263 -14.39 -11.06 -24.61
C ASP A 263 -13.02 -11.75 -24.61
N LEU A 264 -13.04 -13.07 -24.80
CA LEU A 264 -11.85 -13.93 -24.78
C LEU A 264 -11.17 -14.03 -26.15
N ASP A 265 -10.56 -12.92 -26.60
CA ASP A 265 -9.80 -12.84 -27.86
C ASP A 265 -8.29 -12.66 -27.59
N PRO A 266 -7.46 -13.69 -27.86
CA PRO A 266 -6.02 -13.62 -27.63
C PRO A 266 -5.28 -12.50 -28.39
N GLU A 267 -5.76 -12.10 -29.57
CA GLU A 267 -5.13 -11.01 -30.34
C GLU A 267 -5.43 -9.68 -29.69
N ARG A 268 -6.71 -9.41 -29.39
CA ARG A 268 -7.14 -8.21 -28.67
C ARG A 268 -6.48 -8.07 -27.31
N GLU A 269 -6.37 -9.16 -26.56
CA GLU A 269 -5.69 -9.16 -25.26
C GLU A 269 -4.22 -8.75 -25.37
N ARG A 270 -3.50 -9.25 -26.40
CA ARG A 270 -2.11 -8.89 -26.68
C ARG A 270 -1.97 -7.44 -27.15
N GLU A 271 -2.87 -6.98 -28.02
CA GLU A 271 -2.88 -5.59 -28.49
C GLU A 271 -3.06 -4.62 -27.32
N LEU A 272 -3.98 -4.92 -26.39
CA LEU A 272 -4.21 -4.09 -25.20
C LEU A 272 -2.96 -4.02 -24.31
N CYS A 273 -2.28 -5.16 -24.09
CA CYS A 273 -1.03 -5.22 -23.35
C CYS A 273 0.10 -4.41 -24.03
N ALA A 274 0.25 -4.56 -25.35
CA ALA A 274 1.24 -3.83 -26.13
C ALA A 274 0.95 -2.32 -26.18
N GLU A 275 -0.32 -1.90 -26.23
CA GLU A 275 -0.72 -0.50 -26.17
C GLU A 275 -0.38 0.11 -24.80
N ALA A 276 -0.69 -0.59 -23.69
CA ALA A 276 -0.30 -0.16 -22.36
C ALA A 276 1.23 0.04 -22.25
N CYS A 277 2.02 -0.82 -22.91
CA CYS A 277 3.48 -0.72 -22.94
C CYS A 277 4.04 0.52 -23.64
N LYS A 278 3.25 1.23 -24.44
CA LYS A 278 3.66 2.50 -25.08
C LYS A 278 3.65 3.66 -24.08
N GLU A 279 2.89 3.55 -23.00
CA GLU A 279 2.80 4.59 -21.98
C GLU A 279 3.91 4.46 -20.92
N GLU A 280 4.35 5.61 -20.43
CA GLU A 280 5.35 5.71 -19.37
C GLU A 280 4.84 5.08 -18.08
N ALA A 281 5.69 4.26 -17.45
CA ALA A 281 5.39 3.65 -16.17
C ALA A 281 5.56 4.67 -15.04
N VAL A 282 4.51 4.90 -14.25
CA VAL A 282 4.61 5.72 -13.03
C VAL A 282 5.29 4.91 -11.93
N LEU A 283 6.38 5.46 -11.38
CA LEU A 283 7.10 4.87 -10.25
C LEU A 283 6.60 5.51 -8.95
N LEU A 284 5.86 4.73 -8.18
CA LEU A 284 5.31 5.14 -6.88
C LEU A 284 5.98 4.31 -5.76
N PRO A 285 6.25 4.89 -4.59
CA PRO A 285 6.68 4.08 -3.45
C PRO A 285 5.54 3.16 -3.02
N THR A 286 5.88 1.93 -2.68
CA THR A 286 4.91 0.93 -2.20
C THR A 286 4.79 0.98 -0.69
N TYR A 287 3.55 1.19 -0.20
CA TYR A 287 3.21 1.13 1.21
C TYR A 287 2.33 -0.10 1.45
N VAL A 288 2.80 -1.01 2.29
CA VAL A 288 2.08 -2.24 2.65
C VAL A 288 1.36 -2.02 3.98
N CYS A 289 0.06 -2.23 4.01
CA CYS A 289 -0.79 -1.90 5.16
C CYS A 289 -1.55 -3.14 5.65
N MET A 290 -1.34 -3.51 6.91
CA MET A 290 -2.02 -4.62 7.57
C MET A 290 -3.03 -4.11 8.61
N GLY A 291 -4.08 -4.87 8.85
CA GLY A 291 -5.16 -4.49 9.77
C GLY A 291 -6.14 -3.46 9.22
N ALA A 292 -6.11 -3.18 7.93
CA ALA A 292 -7.09 -2.33 7.27
C ALA A 292 -8.39 -3.08 6.90
N LEU A 293 -8.41 -4.41 7.03
CA LEU A 293 -9.47 -5.32 6.55
C LEU A 293 -9.87 -6.35 7.64
N GLY A 294 -11.12 -6.82 7.59
CA GLY A 294 -11.71 -7.82 8.49
C GLY A 294 -12.27 -7.27 9.81
N GLY A 295 -12.25 -5.96 10.01
CA GLY A 295 -12.54 -5.30 11.28
C GLY A 295 -13.88 -4.58 11.30
N ARG A 296 -13.88 -3.37 11.86
CA ARG A 296 -15.02 -2.46 11.78
C ARG A 296 -15.25 -2.04 10.32
N PHE A 297 -16.45 -2.27 9.79
CA PHE A 297 -16.74 -2.00 8.38
C PHE A 297 -16.51 -0.54 7.97
N ASP A 298 -16.84 0.42 8.84
CA ASP A 298 -16.58 1.84 8.61
C ASP A 298 -15.07 2.14 8.51
N HIS A 299 -14.23 1.43 9.26
CA HIS A 299 -12.77 1.53 9.15
C HIS A 299 -12.24 0.96 7.84
N GLU A 300 -12.82 -0.12 7.33
CA GLU A 300 -12.43 -0.68 6.02
C GLU A 300 -12.74 0.31 4.90
N MET A 301 -13.95 0.89 4.90
CA MET A 301 -14.35 1.90 3.91
C MET A 301 -13.49 3.16 4.02
N ALA A 302 -13.17 3.60 5.24
CA ALA A 302 -12.23 4.70 5.47
C ALA A 302 -10.83 4.37 4.93
N SER A 303 -10.37 3.12 5.10
CA SER A 303 -9.07 2.68 4.59
C SER A 303 -9.01 2.66 3.07
N ILE A 304 -10.07 2.20 2.40
CA ILE A 304 -10.19 2.26 0.95
C ILE A 304 -10.22 3.72 0.46
N SER A 305 -10.98 4.59 1.12
CA SER A 305 -11.04 6.01 0.80
C SER A 305 -9.66 6.68 0.90
N VAL A 306 -8.93 6.41 1.99
CA VAL A 306 -7.56 6.91 2.20
C VAL A 306 -6.60 6.36 1.13
N MET A 307 -6.66 5.07 0.81
CA MET A 307 -5.87 4.45 -0.26
C MET A 307 -6.10 5.12 -1.61
N LEU A 308 -7.38 5.35 -1.99
CA LEU A 308 -7.74 6.04 -3.23
C LEU A 308 -7.21 7.47 -3.25
N SER A 309 -7.34 8.21 -2.14
CA SER A 309 -6.82 9.59 -2.02
C SER A 309 -5.28 9.69 -2.11
N ALA A 310 -4.58 8.60 -1.79
CA ALA A 310 -3.13 8.51 -1.86
C ALA A 310 -2.61 7.96 -3.20
N SER A 311 -3.48 7.46 -4.08
CA SER A 311 -3.12 6.65 -5.26
C SER A 311 -2.23 7.36 -6.28
N THR A 312 -2.27 8.69 -6.35
CA THR A 312 -1.40 9.50 -7.22
C THR A 312 -0.01 9.74 -6.64
N ARG A 313 0.15 9.53 -5.33
CA ARG A 313 1.39 9.77 -4.57
C ARG A 313 2.07 8.48 -4.16
N ALA A 314 1.34 7.40 -3.91
CA ALA A 314 1.90 6.13 -3.45
C ALA A 314 1.07 4.95 -3.95
N HIS A 315 1.74 3.80 -4.13
CA HIS A 315 1.06 2.53 -4.28
C HIS A 315 0.78 1.95 -2.89
N VAL A 316 -0.36 2.33 -2.33
CA VAL A 316 -0.86 1.75 -1.09
C VAL A 316 -1.48 0.39 -1.41
N VAL A 317 -1.10 -0.63 -0.66
CA VAL A 317 -1.59 -2.00 -0.76
C VAL A 317 -2.14 -2.43 0.59
N LEU A 318 -3.44 -2.70 0.65
CA LEU A 318 -4.09 -3.23 1.85
C LEU A 318 -4.03 -4.76 1.78
N ILE A 319 -3.52 -5.39 2.82
CA ILE A 319 -3.41 -6.85 2.90
C ILE A 319 -3.95 -7.39 4.22
N ASN A 320 -4.52 -8.59 4.16
CA ASN A 320 -4.77 -9.48 5.30
C ASN A 320 -4.49 -10.92 4.87
N SER A 321 -4.83 -11.93 5.68
CA SER A 321 -4.62 -13.33 5.30
C SER A 321 -5.26 -13.73 3.97
N ASN A 322 -6.39 -13.10 3.60
CA ASN A 322 -7.27 -13.56 2.52
C ASN A 322 -7.22 -12.68 1.27
N ASN A 323 -6.82 -11.41 1.38
CA ASN A 323 -6.97 -10.44 0.30
C ASN A 323 -5.76 -9.53 0.16
N THR A 324 -5.50 -9.16 -1.09
CA THR A 324 -4.63 -8.04 -1.48
C THR A 324 -5.46 -7.05 -2.28
N ILE A 325 -5.48 -5.77 -1.85
CA ILE A 325 -6.31 -4.72 -2.46
C ILE A 325 -5.45 -3.49 -2.77
N PHE A 326 -5.62 -2.92 -3.97
CA PHE A 326 -4.94 -1.69 -4.35
C PHE A 326 -5.78 -0.83 -5.32
N ALA A 327 -5.47 0.47 -5.39
CA ALA A 327 -6.06 1.38 -6.35
C ALA A 327 -5.48 1.19 -7.76
N CYS A 328 -6.34 1.10 -8.78
CA CYS A 328 -5.95 1.19 -10.19
C CYS A 328 -5.44 2.61 -10.51
N GLN A 329 -4.64 2.74 -11.58
CA GLN A 329 -4.22 4.03 -12.09
C GLN A 329 -5.43 4.83 -12.54
N PHE A 330 -5.66 5.97 -11.89
CA PHE A 330 -6.70 6.91 -12.29
C PHE A 330 -6.47 7.39 -13.72
N ASN A 331 -7.53 7.30 -14.53
CA ASN A 331 -7.57 7.75 -15.92
C ASN A 331 -6.32 7.30 -16.70
N GLY A 332 -6.00 6.00 -16.65
CA GLY A 332 -4.75 5.46 -17.18
C GLY A 332 -4.77 3.93 -17.25
N TRP A 333 -3.58 3.34 -17.33
CA TRP A 333 -3.40 1.89 -17.42
C TRP A 333 -2.94 1.30 -16.11
N THR A 334 -3.40 0.10 -15.80
CA THR A 334 -2.84 -0.75 -14.73
C THR A 334 -2.46 -2.09 -15.33
N GLN A 335 -1.21 -2.50 -15.20
CA GLN A 335 -0.76 -3.85 -15.54
C GLN A 335 -0.30 -4.56 -14.27
N LEU A 336 -0.99 -5.63 -13.91
CA LEU A 336 -0.68 -6.45 -12.74
C LEU A 336 -0.03 -7.76 -13.19
N VAL A 337 1.14 -8.08 -12.62
CA VAL A 337 1.77 -9.39 -12.72
C VAL A 337 1.49 -10.16 -11.43
N ARG A 338 0.72 -11.24 -11.55
CA ARG A 338 0.32 -12.05 -10.40
C ARG A 338 1.51 -12.78 -9.78
N ASN A 339 1.62 -12.76 -8.45
CA ASN A 339 2.52 -13.65 -7.72
C ASN A 339 1.82 -14.98 -7.41
N ALA A 340 1.98 -15.97 -8.27
CA ALA A 340 1.28 -17.26 -8.15
C ALA A 340 1.56 -18.05 -6.86
N ARG A 341 2.60 -17.69 -6.08
CA ARG A 341 2.89 -18.33 -4.78
C ARG A 341 2.04 -17.78 -3.65
N CYS A 342 1.56 -16.55 -3.76
CA CYS A 342 0.86 -15.84 -2.69
C CYS A 342 -0.54 -15.34 -3.10
N GLU A 343 -0.82 -15.27 -4.40
CA GLU A 343 -2.06 -14.75 -4.96
C GLU A 343 -2.79 -15.85 -5.74
N GLY A 344 -4.04 -16.05 -5.36
CA GLY A 344 -5.00 -16.90 -6.03
C GLY A 344 -5.40 -16.35 -7.39
N VAL A 345 -6.36 -17.01 -8.01
CA VAL A 345 -6.92 -16.55 -9.30
C VAL A 345 -8.19 -15.74 -9.11
N THR A 346 -8.92 -15.90 -8.01
CA THR A 346 -10.14 -15.13 -7.75
C THR A 346 -9.80 -13.66 -7.55
N CYS A 347 -10.50 -12.78 -8.26
CA CYS A 347 -10.25 -11.34 -8.20
C CYS A 347 -11.55 -10.54 -8.37
N GLY A 348 -11.43 -9.22 -8.25
CA GLY A 348 -12.51 -8.31 -8.52
C GLY A 348 -12.05 -6.92 -8.92
N LEU A 349 -12.87 -6.26 -9.74
CA LEU A 349 -12.72 -4.87 -10.15
C LEU A 349 -13.91 -4.07 -9.61
N ILE A 350 -13.65 -3.18 -8.65
CA ILE A 350 -14.68 -2.46 -7.90
C ILE A 350 -14.52 -0.96 -8.15
N ASN A 351 -15.55 -0.35 -8.74
CA ASN A 351 -15.56 1.07 -9.09
C ASN A 351 -16.56 1.87 -8.24
N TYR A 352 -16.09 2.97 -7.67
CA TYR A 352 -16.85 3.85 -6.78
C TYR A 352 -17.54 4.96 -7.57
N GLY A 353 -18.54 4.55 -8.35
CA GLY A 353 -19.32 5.39 -9.28
C GLY A 353 -19.68 4.58 -10.53
N THR A 354 -20.30 5.19 -11.54
CA THR A 354 -20.60 4.48 -12.79
C THR A 354 -19.42 4.53 -13.74
N MET A 355 -18.91 3.36 -14.14
CA MET A 355 -17.84 3.26 -15.15
C MET A 355 -18.36 3.72 -16.51
N LYS A 356 -17.60 4.58 -17.20
CA LYS A 356 -17.95 5.07 -18.54
C LYS A 356 -17.17 4.34 -19.62
N GLU A 357 -15.87 4.20 -19.43
CA GLU A 357 -14.98 3.47 -20.33
C GLU A 357 -14.09 2.51 -19.55
N CYS A 358 -14.02 1.25 -19.95
CA CYS A 358 -13.11 0.29 -19.36
C CYS A 358 -12.77 -0.76 -20.40
N GLU A 359 -11.49 -1.13 -20.52
CA GLU A 359 -11.08 -2.31 -21.28
C GLU A 359 -10.15 -3.16 -20.42
N THR A 360 -10.38 -4.46 -20.31
CA THR A 360 -9.50 -5.37 -19.56
C THR A 360 -9.00 -6.51 -20.43
N SER A 361 -7.82 -7.03 -20.11
CA SER A 361 -7.30 -8.29 -20.63
C SER A 361 -6.73 -9.16 -19.51
N GLY A 362 -6.64 -10.47 -19.75
CA GLY A 362 -6.10 -11.41 -18.78
C GLY A 362 -7.08 -11.87 -17.70
N LEU A 363 -8.33 -11.43 -17.74
CA LEU A 363 -9.42 -11.92 -16.91
C LEU A 363 -10.25 -12.98 -17.65
N GLN A 364 -10.93 -13.85 -16.90
CA GLN A 364 -11.86 -14.83 -17.42
C GLN A 364 -13.11 -14.14 -17.98
N TRP A 365 -13.57 -13.08 -17.31
CA TRP A 365 -14.62 -12.20 -17.80
C TRP A 365 -14.00 -10.84 -18.07
N ASN A 366 -13.39 -10.68 -19.25
CA ASN A 366 -12.89 -9.39 -19.69
C ASN A 366 -14.06 -8.43 -19.94
N ILE A 367 -13.76 -7.14 -19.86
CA ILE A 367 -14.71 -6.04 -19.96
C ILE A 367 -14.22 -5.11 -21.07
N ALA A 368 -15.13 -4.61 -21.90
CA ALA A 368 -14.89 -3.60 -22.92
C ALA A 368 -16.13 -2.71 -23.06
N VAL A 369 -16.34 -1.85 -22.06
CA VAL A 369 -17.44 -0.88 -22.01
C VAL A 369 -16.96 0.46 -22.56
N GLY A 370 -17.77 1.10 -23.40
CA GLY A 370 -17.51 2.46 -23.89
C GLY A 370 -16.38 2.60 -24.92
N ARG A 371 -15.76 1.50 -25.37
CA ARG A 371 -14.58 1.52 -26.26
C ARG A 371 -14.88 1.67 -27.75
N GLY A 372 -16.15 1.66 -28.15
CA GLY A 372 -16.58 1.71 -29.56
C GLY A 372 -16.20 0.48 -30.42
N LYS A 373 -15.47 -0.49 -29.86
CA LYS A 373 -15.12 -1.76 -30.50
C LYS A 373 -16.24 -2.80 -30.29
N PRO A 374 -16.47 -3.73 -31.23
CA PRO A 374 -17.35 -4.88 -30.99
C PRO A 374 -16.90 -5.63 -29.74
N SER A 375 -17.85 -5.93 -28.85
CA SER A 375 -17.60 -6.64 -27.60
C SER A 375 -18.90 -7.24 -27.08
N GLU A 376 -18.78 -8.38 -26.41
CA GLU A 376 -19.88 -9.05 -25.71
C GLU A 376 -20.30 -8.27 -24.45
N SER A 377 -19.38 -7.51 -23.85
CA SER A 377 -19.60 -6.73 -22.63
C SER A 377 -19.94 -5.25 -22.87
N LYS A 378 -20.05 -4.80 -24.13
CA LYS A 378 -20.24 -3.38 -24.49
C LYS A 378 -21.42 -2.69 -23.80
N ASP A 379 -22.48 -3.45 -23.51
CA ASP A 379 -23.74 -2.95 -22.93
C ASP A 379 -23.79 -3.12 -21.40
N LEU A 380 -22.72 -3.64 -20.78
CA LEU A 380 -22.64 -3.73 -19.32
C LEU A 380 -22.53 -2.34 -18.69
N VAL A 381 -23.26 -2.14 -17.60
CA VAL A 381 -23.17 -0.94 -16.78
C VAL A 381 -22.52 -1.32 -15.45
N LEU A 382 -21.29 -0.85 -15.24
CA LEU A 382 -20.54 -1.17 -14.03
C LEU A 382 -20.68 -0.08 -12.96
N GLY A 383 -20.96 -0.47 -11.72
CA GLY A 383 -21.06 0.41 -10.56
C GLY A 383 -21.99 -0.13 -9.47
N PHE A 384 -21.97 0.53 -8.31
CA PHE A 384 -22.86 0.20 -7.20
C PHE A 384 -24.33 0.38 -7.61
N GLY A 385 -25.18 -0.59 -7.24
CA GLY A 385 -26.56 -0.68 -7.71
C GLY A 385 -26.71 -1.13 -9.18
N LYS A 386 -25.61 -1.46 -9.85
CA LYS A 386 -25.53 -2.03 -11.20
C LYS A 386 -24.71 -3.34 -11.12
N LEU A 387 -23.80 -3.59 -12.06
CA LEU A 387 -22.88 -4.73 -11.99
C LEU A 387 -21.54 -4.30 -11.37
N ILE A 388 -21.02 -5.07 -10.42
CA ILE A 388 -19.61 -5.00 -10.00
C ILE A 388 -18.95 -6.28 -10.50
N SER A 389 -17.73 -6.19 -11.04
CA SER A 389 -16.97 -7.38 -11.44
C SER A 389 -16.39 -8.05 -10.21
N ALA A 390 -17.25 -8.73 -9.44
CA ALA A 390 -16.89 -9.54 -8.29
C ALA A 390 -16.77 -11.02 -8.70
N CYS A 391 -15.94 -11.78 -7.98
CA CYS A 391 -15.69 -13.20 -8.26
C CYS A 391 -15.23 -13.47 -9.71
N ASN A 392 -14.48 -12.53 -10.29
CA ASN A 392 -13.81 -12.73 -11.56
C ASN A 392 -12.61 -13.68 -11.34
N SER A 393 -11.98 -14.14 -12.42
CA SER A 393 -10.82 -15.04 -12.33
C SER A 393 -9.70 -14.55 -13.23
N ILE A 394 -8.47 -14.56 -12.73
CA ILE A 394 -7.28 -14.27 -13.52
C ILE A 394 -7.02 -15.47 -14.43
N ARG A 395 -6.95 -15.20 -15.73
CA ARG A 395 -6.69 -16.19 -16.78
C ARG A 395 -5.27 -16.12 -17.33
N ARG A 396 -4.61 -14.96 -17.26
CA ARG A 396 -3.24 -14.78 -17.78
C ARG A 396 -2.28 -14.36 -16.67
N GLU A 397 -0.98 -14.50 -16.94
CA GLU A 397 0.06 -14.03 -16.01
C GLU A 397 0.01 -12.51 -15.78
N VAL A 398 -0.47 -11.76 -16.78
CA VAL A 398 -0.68 -10.32 -16.68
C VAL A 398 -2.15 -9.98 -16.85
N VAL A 399 -2.67 -9.18 -15.92
CA VAL A 399 -3.97 -8.50 -16.06
C VAL A 399 -3.70 -7.06 -16.49
N THR A 400 -4.32 -6.62 -17.59
CA THR A 400 -4.26 -5.21 -18.02
C THR A 400 -5.63 -4.59 -17.85
N ILE A 401 -5.68 -3.39 -17.27
CA ILE A 401 -6.90 -2.60 -17.07
C ILE A 401 -6.64 -1.21 -17.66
N ASP A 402 -7.41 -0.85 -18.68
CA ASP A 402 -7.48 0.49 -19.26
C ASP A 402 -8.68 1.23 -18.68
N LEU A 403 -8.44 2.33 -17.97
CA LEU A 403 -9.46 3.25 -17.43
C LEU A 403 -9.40 4.63 -18.08
N ARG A 404 -8.66 4.79 -19.17
CA ARG A 404 -8.60 6.04 -19.93
C ARG A 404 -9.95 6.34 -20.55
N ARG A 405 -10.32 7.62 -20.59
CA ARG A 405 -11.41 8.10 -21.44
C ARG A 405 -10.88 8.53 -22.81
N GLN A 406 -11.28 7.83 -23.86
CA GLN A 406 -11.03 8.27 -25.21
C GLN A 406 -12.08 9.34 -25.53
N LEU A 407 -11.68 10.62 -25.47
CA LEU A 407 -12.52 11.74 -25.91
C LEU A 407 -12.96 11.47 -27.36
N LEU A 408 -14.16 10.89 -27.52
CA LEU A 408 -14.76 10.70 -28.83
C LEU A 408 -14.90 12.10 -29.44
N SER A 409 -14.16 12.35 -30.52
CA SER A 409 -14.30 13.56 -31.31
C SER A 409 -15.66 13.52 -31.99
N THR A 410 -16.72 13.90 -31.27
CA THR A 410 -18.01 14.20 -31.86
C THR A 410 -17.93 15.57 -32.54
N ARG A 411 -17.18 15.63 -33.65
CA ARG A 411 -17.51 16.59 -34.72
C ARG A 411 -18.69 16.01 -35.50
N SER A 412 -19.87 16.00 -34.88
CA SER A 412 -21.13 15.93 -35.62
C SER A 412 -21.41 17.33 -36.19
N GLN A 413 -21.03 17.52 -37.46
CA GLN A 413 -21.67 18.52 -38.30
C GLN A 413 -23.15 18.14 -38.48
N GLY A 414 -24.03 19.13 -38.36
CA GLY A 414 -25.48 19.03 -38.56
C GLY A 414 -26.21 19.12 -37.22
N GLY A 415 -27.03 20.11 -36.93
CA GLY A 415 -27.72 21.08 -37.76
C GLY A 415 -29.08 21.31 -37.12
N SER A 416 -29.43 22.59 -36.90
CA SER A 416 -30.79 23.09 -36.70
C SER A 416 -31.54 22.78 -35.38
N ASN A 417 -31.58 23.82 -34.54
CA ASN A 417 -32.76 24.40 -33.87
C ASN A 417 -33.77 23.46 -33.19
N THR A 418 -33.85 23.51 -31.85
CA THR A 418 -35.09 23.93 -31.16
C THR A 418 -34.91 24.16 -29.64
N LYS A 419 -35.29 25.38 -29.22
CA LYS A 419 -35.97 25.79 -27.97
C LYS A 419 -35.35 25.46 -26.58
N GLN A 420 -34.96 26.55 -25.92
CA GLN A 420 -34.70 26.70 -24.49
C GLN A 420 -35.90 26.28 -23.62
N ALA A 421 -35.60 25.54 -22.54
CA ALA A 421 -36.42 25.43 -21.32
C ALA A 421 -35.49 25.64 -20.10
N PRO A 422 -36.00 26.13 -18.96
CA PRO A 422 -35.25 26.97 -18.04
C PRO A 422 -34.50 26.21 -16.93
N ALA A 423 -33.41 26.84 -16.50
CA ALA A 423 -32.52 26.44 -15.41
C ALA A 423 -33.24 26.37 -14.05
N ASN A 424 -33.23 25.19 -13.43
CA ASN A 424 -33.28 25.00 -11.98
C ASN A 424 -33.07 23.53 -11.64
N GLU A 425 -31.81 23.09 -11.67
CA GLU A 425 -31.30 22.00 -10.86
C GLU A 425 -29.82 22.34 -10.68
N ARG A 426 -29.43 22.68 -9.44
CA ARG A 426 -28.03 22.87 -9.10
C ARG A 426 -27.44 21.48 -9.01
N ASP A 427 -26.95 21.01 -10.14
CA ASP A 427 -26.11 19.84 -10.23
C ASP A 427 -24.92 20.04 -9.29
N ASP A 428 -24.72 19.06 -8.42
CA ASP A 428 -23.37 18.67 -8.06
C ASP A 428 -22.65 18.43 -9.39
N GLU A 429 -21.76 19.34 -9.81
CA GLU A 429 -20.83 19.13 -10.92
C GLU A 429 -19.92 17.95 -10.54
N VAL A 430 -20.47 16.75 -10.60
CA VAL A 430 -19.71 15.50 -10.59
C VAL A 430 -18.86 15.57 -11.83
N ASP A 431 -17.55 15.56 -11.64
CA ASP A 431 -16.49 15.55 -12.65
C ASP A 431 -16.84 14.56 -13.79
N GLU A 432 -17.67 15.01 -14.74
CA GLU A 432 -18.34 14.15 -15.72
C GLU A 432 -17.35 13.57 -16.72
N ASP A 433 -16.10 14.03 -16.70
CA ASP A 433 -15.07 13.75 -17.70
C ASP A 433 -14.19 12.54 -17.34
N HIS A 434 -14.26 11.98 -16.13
CA HIS A 434 -13.35 10.91 -15.70
C HIS A 434 -14.02 9.65 -15.19
N ASN A 435 -13.41 8.49 -15.45
CA ASN A 435 -13.89 7.24 -14.85
C ASN A 435 -13.79 7.30 -13.32
N PRO A 436 -14.71 6.65 -12.60
CA PRO A 436 -14.71 6.66 -11.15
C PRO A 436 -13.43 6.01 -10.57
N PRO A 437 -13.03 6.39 -9.34
CA PRO A 437 -11.99 5.68 -8.61
C PRO A 437 -12.28 4.18 -8.58
N THR A 438 -11.28 3.39 -8.93
CA THR A 438 -11.44 1.94 -9.10
C THR A 438 -10.34 1.20 -8.36
N ILE A 439 -10.70 0.15 -7.64
CA ILE A 439 -9.78 -0.73 -6.93
C ILE A 439 -9.79 -2.12 -7.58
N PHE A 440 -8.66 -2.81 -7.46
CA PHE A 440 -8.54 -4.21 -7.81
C PHE A 440 -8.27 -5.02 -6.53
N SER A 441 -9.00 -6.12 -6.37
CA SER A 441 -8.82 -7.06 -5.26
C SER A 441 -8.42 -8.43 -5.80
N ILE A 442 -7.53 -9.12 -5.11
CA ILE A 442 -7.11 -10.48 -5.42
C ILE A 442 -7.19 -11.30 -4.14
N GLU A 443 -7.80 -12.48 -4.25
CA GLU A 443 -7.75 -13.49 -3.20
C GLU A 443 -6.31 -13.96 -3.03
N ARG A 444 -5.87 -14.09 -1.78
CA ARG A 444 -4.58 -14.67 -1.45
C ARG A 444 -4.71 -16.17 -1.35
N CYS A 445 -3.69 -16.89 -1.79
CA CYS A 445 -3.62 -18.31 -1.49
C CYS A 445 -3.36 -18.47 0.01
N ASP A 446 -4.15 -19.32 0.68
CA ASP A 446 -3.74 -19.86 1.97
C ASP A 446 -2.39 -20.52 1.76
N GLY A 447 -1.34 -19.91 2.31
CA GLY A 447 -0.06 -20.56 2.41
C GLY A 447 -0.28 -21.77 3.31
N ASP A 448 -0.39 -22.97 2.74
CA ASP A 448 -0.29 -24.22 3.48
C ASP A 448 0.96 -24.09 4.37
N GLU A 449 0.79 -23.76 5.65
CA GLU A 449 1.88 -23.64 6.64
C GLU A 449 2.73 -24.93 6.68
N ASN A 450 2.22 -26.03 6.12
CA ASN A 450 2.87 -27.33 6.02
C ASN A 450 3.66 -27.62 4.73
N LYS A 451 3.65 -26.75 3.71
CA LYS A 451 4.42 -27.00 2.46
C LYS A 451 5.69 -26.17 2.29
N PHE A 452 5.88 -25.12 3.09
CA PHE A 452 7.13 -24.36 3.14
C PHE A 452 7.89 -24.65 4.43
N GLY A 453 8.25 -25.93 4.61
CA GLY A 453 9.27 -26.31 5.57
C GLY A 453 10.61 -25.69 5.17
N HIS A 454 11.19 -24.91 6.07
CA HIS A 454 12.61 -24.57 6.13
C HIS A 454 13.26 -24.04 4.82
N SER A 455 13.06 -22.76 4.51
CA SER A 455 14.15 -21.94 3.94
C SER A 455 13.86 -20.44 4.05
N CYS A 456 14.35 -19.81 5.11
CA CYS A 456 15.09 -18.54 5.15
C CYS A 456 15.46 -18.26 6.60
#